data_AF-A0A535T2G4-F1
#
_entry.id   AF-A0A535T2G4-F1
#
_cell.length_a   1.000
_cell.length_b   1.000
_cell.length_c   1.000
_cell.angle_alpha   90.00
_cell.angle_beta   90.00
_cell.angle_gamma   90.00
#
_symmetry.space_group_name_H-M   'P 1'
#
loop_
_entity.id
_entity.type
_entity.pdbx_description
1 polymer ?
#
loop_
_entity_poly.entity_id
_entity_poly.type
_entity_poly.pdbx_seq_one_letter_code
_entity_poly.pdbx_strand_id
1 'polypeptide(L)'
;LQADGKLPDAVIACVGGGSNAIGMFTAFLEDRDVTLIGVEAGGSGVKSGKHAASLVGGRPGVLHGTYSYLLQDGDGQILPTHSISAGLDYPGVGPEHAFLRDTERVEYVAVTDKDAVAAFKLCTRLEGIMPALEPSHALHHAGVLARQFGPGGRILVCLSGRGDKDMDSVESYE
;
A
#
# COMPACT_ATOMS: atom_id res chain seq x y z
N LEU A 1 -4.87 -3.69 21.80
CA LEU A 1 -5.86 -4.77 21.56
C LEU A 1 -6.56 -5.15 22.88
N GLN A 2 -7.21 -4.20 23.55
CA GLN A 2 -7.79 -4.43 24.90
C GLN A 2 -9.32 -4.38 24.94
N ALA A 3 -10.01 -4.28 23.80
CA ALA A 3 -11.48 -4.19 23.78
C ALA A 3 -12.17 -5.56 23.85
N ASP A 4 -11.72 -6.59 23.12
CA ASP A 4 -12.46 -7.88 23.05
C ASP A 4 -11.57 -9.14 22.97
N GLY A 5 -10.24 -9.02 23.12
CA GLY A 5 -9.30 -10.16 23.04
C GLY A 5 -9.18 -10.83 21.66
N LYS A 6 -9.83 -10.30 20.62
CA LYS A 6 -9.80 -10.85 19.26
C LYS A 6 -8.84 -10.06 18.36
N LEU A 7 -8.02 -10.76 17.57
CA LEU A 7 -7.14 -10.19 16.52
C LEU A 7 -7.95 -9.66 15.33
N PRO A 8 -7.52 -8.67 14.54
CA PRO A 8 -8.25 -8.18 13.37
C PRO A 8 -8.41 -9.25 12.28
N ASP A 9 -9.42 -9.11 11.41
CA ASP A 9 -9.61 -10.02 10.27
C ASP A 9 -8.62 -9.68 9.14
N ALA A 10 -8.27 -8.39 9.00
CA ALA A 10 -7.21 -7.95 8.11
C ALA A 10 -6.35 -6.83 8.70
N VAL A 11 -5.08 -6.80 8.31
CA VAL A 11 -4.09 -5.76 8.64
C VAL A 11 -3.55 -5.23 7.31
N ILE A 12 -3.67 -3.93 7.09
CA ILE A 12 -3.41 -3.31 5.78
C ILE A 12 -2.55 -2.06 5.88
N ALA A 13 -1.53 -1.97 5.03
CA ALA A 13 -0.58 -0.85 5.00
C ALA A 13 -0.15 -0.52 3.58
N CYS A 14 0.23 0.74 3.32
CA CYS A 14 0.78 1.14 2.03
C CYS A 14 2.25 0.71 1.90
N VAL A 15 2.68 0.35 0.69
CA VAL A 15 4.01 -0.18 0.39
C VAL A 15 4.67 0.65 -0.71
N GLY A 16 5.63 1.48 -0.31
CA GLY A 16 6.69 1.99 -1.19
C GLY A 16 7.92 1.12 -1.00
N GLY A 17 8.91 1.59 -0.24
CA GLY A 17 10.01 0.73 0.23
C GLY A 17 9.59 -0.37 1.22
N GLY A 18 8.52 -0.13 2.01
CA GLY A 18 7.87 -1.15 2.86
C GLY A 18 8.00 -0.99 4.39
N SER A 19 8.75 0.00 4.88
CA SER A 19 9.05 0.12 6.33
C SER A 19 7.83 0.16 7.26
N ASN A 20 6.81 0.97 6.94
CA ASN A 20 5.59 1.06 7.74
C ASN A 20 4.78 -0.26 7.72
N ALA A 21 4.75 -0.91 6.56
CA ALA A 21 3.98 -2.13 6.35
C ALA A 21 4.62 -3.29 7.10
N ILE A 22 5.93 -3.52 6.90
CA ILE A 22 6.62 -4.60 7.62
C ILE A 22 6.57 -4.39 9.13
N GLY A 23 6.78 -3.15 9.60
CA GLY A 23 6.71 -2.82 11.02
C GLY A 23 5.34 -3.15 11.65
N MET A 24 4.26 -3.03 10.88
CA MET A 24 2.93 -3.45 11.32
C MET A 24 2.71 -4.96 11.18
N PHE A 25 3.16 -5.56 10.08
CA PHE A 25 2.94 -6.98 9.78
C PHE A 25 3.72 -7.93 10.68
N THR A 26 4.92 -7.57 11.15
CA THR A 26 5.77 -8.42 11.99
C THR A 26 5.01 -8.99 13.20
N ALA A 27 4.09 -8.23 13.78
CA ALA A 27 3.31 -8.66 14.94
C ALA A 27 2.25 -9.73 14.63
N PHE A 28 1.94 -9.97 13.35
CA PHE A 28 0.85 -10.83 12.90
C PHE A 28 1.33 -11.95 11.96
N LEU A 29 2.63 -12.08 11.68
CA LEU A 29 3.14 -13.05 10.70
C LEU A 29 2.77 -14.51 11.05
N GLU A 30 2.69 -14.85 12.33
CA GLU A 30 2.32 -16.20 12.79
C GLU A 30 0.79 -16.39 12.92
N ASP A 31 0.02 -15.31 12.94
CA ASP A 31 -1.44 -15.36 13.04
C ASP A 31 -2.05 -15.62 11.65
N ARG A 32 -2.11 -16.90 11.26
CA ARG A 32 -2.54 -17.31 9.91
C ARG A 32 -3.99 -16.95 9.56
N ASP A 33 -4.84 -16.74 10.57
CA ASP A 33 -6.21 -16.29 10.39
C ASP A 33 -6.30 -14.76 10.10
N VAL A 34 -5.19 -14.03 10.25
CA VAL A 34 -5.11 -12.59 9.96
C VAL A 34 -4.58 -12.38 8.54
N THR A 35 -5.42 -11.83 7.68
CA THR A 35 -5.04 -11.46 6.31
C THR A 35 -4.13 -10.23 6.35
N LEU A 36 -2.96 -10.31 5.70
CA LEU A 36 -2.00 -9.21 5.62
C LEU A 36 -1.96 -8.66 4.21
N ILE A 37 -2.14 -7.35 4.06
CA ILE A 37 -2.31 -6.72 2.74
C ILE A 37 -1.39 -5.51 2.60
N GLY A 38 -0.44 -5.59 1.68
CA GLY A 38 0.37 -4.47 1.22
C GLY A 38 -0.28 -3.76 0.03
N VAL A 39 -0.37 -2.43 0.07
CA VAL A 39 -0.97 -1.64 -1.00
C VAL A 39 0.08 -0.77 -1.68
N GLU A 40 0.41 -1.09 -2.92
CA GLU A 40 1.34 -0.33 -3.75
C GLU A 40 0.62 0.77 -4.54
N ALA A 41 1.38 1.78 -4.98
CA ALA A 41 0.87 2.84 -5.83
C ALA A 41 0.66 2.35 -7.27
N GLY A 42 -0.61 2.25 -7.66
CA GLY A 42 -1.05 1.90 -9.00
C GLY A 42 -0.96 3.03 -10.00
N GLY A 43 -0.69 4.28 -9.58
CA GLY A 43 -0.54 5.44 -10.46
C GLY A 43 -1.77 5.67 -11.33
N SER A 44 -1.56 5.77 -12.65
CA SER A 44 -2.62 5.82 -13.67
C SER A 44 -3.24 4.45 -14.00
N GLY A 45 -2.86 3.40 -13.25
CA GLY A 45 -3.24 2.01 -13.43
C GLY A 45 -2.06 1.17 -13.93
N VAL A 46 -1.89 -0.04 -13.38
CA VAL A 46 -0.74 -0.92 -13.68
C VAL A 46 -0.59 -1.20 -15.17
N LYS A 47 -1.70 -1.44 -15.88
CA LYS A 47 -1.69 -1.71 -17.33
C LYS A 47 -1.21 -0.53 -18.19
N SER A 48 -1.20 0.68 -17.65
CA SER A 48 -0.71 1.87 -18.36
C SER A 48 0.82 1.95 -18.41
N GLY A 49 1.51 1.16 -17.58
CA GLY A 49 2.95 1.30 -17.35
C GLY A 49 3.35 2.51 -16.50
N LYS A 50 2.39 3.37 -16.11
CA LYS A 50 2.61 4.53 -15.22
C LYS A 50 2.14 4.20 -13.81
N HIS A 51 2.99 3.51 -13.05
CA HIS A 51 2.74 3.10 -11.67
C HIS A 51 4.06 2.96 -10.90
N ALA A 52 3.96 2.73 -9.58
CA ALA A 52 5.08 2.34 -8.73
C ALA A 52 4.84 0.98 -8.02
N ALA A 53 3.92 0.17 -8.56
CA ALA A 53 3.60 -1.16 -8.05
C ALA A 53 4.61 -2.25 -8.44
N SER A 54 5.73 -2.31 -7.69
CA SER A 54 6.87 -3.20 -7.94
C SER A 54 6.57 -4.68 -7.77
N LEU A 55 5.79 -5.07 -6.77
CA LEU A 55 5.37 -6.45 -6.54
C LEU A 55 4.26 -6.88 -7.49
N VAL A 56 3.31 -5.98 -7.78
CA VAL A 56 2.17 -6.30 -8.67
C VAL A 56 2.57 -6.33 -10.14
N GLY A 57 3.42 -5.40 -10.58
CA GLY A 57 3.77 -5.22 -12.01
C GLY A 57 5.23 -5.42 -12.37
N GLY A 58 6.11 -5.66 -11.40
CA GLY A 58 7.56 -5.81 -11.61
C GLY A 58 8.04 -7.26 -11.71
N ARG A 59 9.37 -7.41 -11.76
CA ARG A 59 10.06 -8.71 -11.81
C ARG A 59 11.32 -8.72 -10.94
N PRO A 60 11.79 -9.89 -10.47
CA PRO A 60 12.96 -9.98 -9.60
C PRO A 60 14.23 -9.42 -10.26
N GLY A 61 15.08 -8.76 -9.47
CA GLY A 61 16.39 -8.28 -9.90
C GLY A 61 17.14 -7.58 -8.76
N VAL A 62 18.26 -6.95 -9.10
CA VAL A 62 19.13 -6.27 -8.11
C VAL A 62 19.00 -4.76 -8.26
N LEU A 63 18.59 -4.09 -7.19
CA LEU A 63 18.54 -2.63 -7.11
C LEU A 63 18.93 -2.19 -5.70
N HIS A 64 19.71 -1.11 -5.62
CA HIS A 64 20.13 -0.48 -4.35
C HIS A 64 20.70 -1.47 -3.31
N GLY A 65 21.47 -2.46 -3.76
CA GLY A 65 22.17 -3.41 -2.87
C GLY A 65 21.32 -4.61 -2.40
N THR A 66 20.11 -4.80 -2.92
CA THR A 66 19.24 -5.93 -2.54
C THR A 66 18.74 -6.69 -3.77
N TYR A 67 18.49 -8.00 -3.62
CA TYR A 67 17.74 -8.79 -4.61
C TYR A 67 16.27 -8.84 -4.18
N SER A 68 15.39 -8.25 -4.99
CA SER A 68 13.97 -8.08 -4.68
C SER A 68 13.18 -7.89 -5.98
N TYR A 69 11.90 -7.55 -5.87
CA TYR A 69 11.10 -7.10 -7.01
C TYR A 69 11.35 -5.63 -7.33
N LEU A 70 11.39 -5.31 -8.63
CA LEU A 70 11.48 -3.95 -9.13
C LEU A 70 10.83 -3.81 -10.51
N LEU A 71 10.57 -2.56 -10.91
CA LEU A 71 10.16 -2.19 -12.25
C LEU A 71 11.40 -2.02 -13.14
N GLN A 72 11.51 -2.88 -14.15
CA GLN A 72 12.63 -2.90 -15.09
C GLN A 72 12.18 -3.41 -16.46
N ASP A 73 12.79 -2.89 -17.51
CA ASP A 73 12.57 -3.36 -18.88
C ASP A 73 13.22 -4.71 -19.15
N GLY A 74 13.12 -5.23 -20.39
CA GLY A 74 13.67 -6.53 -20.78
C GLY A 74 15.19 -6.66 -20.59
N ASP A 75 15.92 -5.55 -20.73
CA ASP A 75 17.38 -5.47 -20.62
C ASP A 75 17.84 -5.21 -19.17
N GLY A 76 16.90 -5.08 -18.24
CA GLY A 76 17.16 -4.86 -16.82
C GLY A 76 17.39 -3.39 -16.45
N GLN A 77 17.06 -2.46 -17.34
CA GLN A 77 17.10 -1.03 -17.02
C GLN A 77 15.90 -0.65 -16.15
N ILE A 78 16.15 0.19 -15.15
CA ILE A 78 15.11 0.64 -14.22
C ILE A 78 14.10 1.52 -14.93
N LEU A 79 12.81 1.17 -14.81
CA LEU A 79 11.74 1.96 -15.39
C LEU A 79 11.41 3.17 -14.51
N PRO A 80 11.02 4.32 -15.11
CA PRO A 80 10.48 5.43 -14.34
C PRO A 80 9.14 5.04 -13.71
N THR A 81 8.89 5.54 -12.51
CA THR A 81 7.64 5.32 -11.77
C THR A 81 6.67 6.47 -11.91
N HIS A 82 5.44 6.25 -11.47
CA HIS A 82 4.44 7.29 -11.36
C HIS A 82 3.49 7.02 -10.19
N SER A 83 3.38 8.00 -9.30
CA SER A 83 2.32 8.10 -8.30
C SER A 83 2.09 9.55 -7.92
N ILE A 84 0.87 9.89 -7.52
CA ILE A 84 0.57 11.16 -6.86
C ILE A 84 1.25 11.27 -5.48
N SER A 85 1.56 10.13 -4.86
CA SER A 85 2.18 10.06 -3.55
C SER A 85 3.69 9.89 -3.67
N ALA A 86 4.43 10.95 -3.38
CA ALA A 86 5.89 10.94 -3.45
C ALA A 86 6.53 9.83 -2.57
N GLY A 87 5.92 9.49 -1.42
CA GLY A 87 6.43 8.44 -0.55
C GLY A 87 6.26 7.01 -1.07
N LEU A 88 5.42 6.79 -2.09
CA LEU A 88 5.23 5.50 -2.75
C LEU A 88 5.88 5.44 -4.14
N ASP A 89 6.40 6.54 -4.66
CA ASP A 89 6.98 6.66 -6.00
C ASP A 89 8.40 6.07 -6.05
N TYR A 90 8.51 4.75 -5.89
CA TYR A 90 9.78 4.02 -5.82
C TYR A 90 9.73 2.74 -6.69
N PRO A 91 10.72 2.50 -7.59
CA PRO A 91 10.67 1.38 -8.54
C PRO A 91 11.04 0.03 -7.93
N GLY A 92 11.35 -0.05 -6.64
CA GLY A 92 11.71 -1.29 -5.96
C GLY A 92 10.86 -1.52 -4.71
N VAL A 93 11.22 -2.56 -3.95
CA VAL A 93 10.58 -2.88 -2.67
C VAL A 93 11.55 -3.63 -1.77
N GLY A 94 11.38 -3.55 -0.45
CA GLY A 94 12.20 -4.31 0.50
C GLY A 94 12.13 -5.84 0.25
N PRO A 95 13.27 -6.56 0.37
CA PRO A 95 13.33 -7.99 0.04
C PRO A 95 12.48 -8.88 0.96
N GLU A 96 12.19 -8.43 2.18
CA GLU A 96 11.28 -9.15 3.08
C GLU A 96 9.85 -9.18 2.55
N HIS A 97 9.38 -8.11 1.90
CA HIS A 97 8.09 -8.10 1.23
C HIS A 97 8.06 -9.02 0.02
N ALA A 98 9.15 -9.09 -0.75
CA ALA A 98 9.29 -10.05 -1.85
C ALA A 98 9.16 -11.50 -1.33
N PHE A 99 9.89 -11.84 -0.27
CA PHE A 99 9.78 -13.15 0.37
C PHE A 99 8.36 -13.45 0.88
N LEU A 100 7.71 -12.49 1.54
CA LEU A 100 6.35 -12.64 2.07
C LEU A 100 5.29 -12.75 0.97
N ARG A 101 5.53 -12.15 -0.19
CA ARG A 101 4.70 -12.35 -1.38
C ARG A 101 4.85 -13.76 -1.93
N ASP A 102 6.09 -14.19 -2.15
CA ASP A 102 6.39 -15.47 -2.80
C ASP A 102 5.97 -16.66 -1.93
N THR A 103 5.93 -16.48 -0.62
CA THR A 103 5.40 -17.45 0.36
C THR A 103 3.89 -17.30 0.60
N GLU A 104 3.23 -16.40 -0.13
CA GLU A 104 1.79 -16.11 -0.05
C GLU A 104 1.32 -15.73 1.36
N ARG A 105 2.23 -15.26 2.22
CA ARG A 105 1.88 -14.80 3.57
C ARG A 105 1.23 -13.43 3.54
N VAL A 106 1.65 -12.56 2.63
CA VAL A 106 1.10 -11.21 2.46
C VAL A 106 0.61 -11.06 1.03
N GLU A 107 -0.61 -10.57 0.88
CA GLU A 107 -1.18 -10.21 -0.41
C GLU A 107 -0.78 -8.78 -0.78
N TYR A 108 -0.51 -8.54 -2.07
CA TYR A 108 -0.15 -7.21 -2.56
C TYR A 108 -1.10 -6.78 -3.67
N VAL A 109 -1.63 -5.58 -3.53
CA VAL A 109 -2.59 -4.96 -4.46
C VAL A 109 -2.10 -3.58 -4.87
N ALA A 110 -2.62 -3.06 -5.97
CA ALA A 110 -2.30 -1.71 -6.45
C ALA A 110 -3.55 -0.83 -6.42
N VAL A 111 -3.42 0.39 -5.90
CA VAL A 111 -4.49 1.40 -5.85
C VAL A 111 -4.12 2.60 -6.70
N THR A 112 -5.05 3.09 -7.54
CA THR A 112 -4.78 4.21 -8.43
C THR A 112 -4.71 5.54 -7.69
N ASP A 113 -4.07 6.54 -8.29
CA ASP A 113 -3.99 7.89 -7.73
C ASP A 113 -5.39 8.47 -7.48
N LYS A 114 -6.32 8.25 -8.42
CA LYS A 114 -7.72 8.68 -8.31
C LYS A 114 -8.41 8.09 -7.09
N ASP A 115 -8.19 6.81 -6.86
CA ASP A 115 -8.78 6.05 -5.76
C ASP A 115 -8.20 6.48 -4.40
N ALA A 116 -6.90 6.73 -4.35
CA ALA A 116 -6.22 7.26 -3.17
C ALA A 116 -6.70 8.68 -2.82
N VAL A 117 -6.80 9.58 -3.79
CA VAL A 117 -7.32 10.94 -3.58
C VAL A 117 -8.78 10.92 -3.12
N ALA A 118 -9.60 10.03 -3.69
CA ALA A 118 -10.98 9.86 -3.23
C ALA A 118 -11.04 9.40 -1.76
N ALA A 119 -10.17 8.47 -1.35
CA ALA A 119 -10.08 7.99 0.02
C ALA A 119 -9.56 9.06 0.99
N PHE A 120 -8.55 9.85 0.59
CA PHE A 120 -8.10 11.04 1.34
C PHE A 120 -9.28 11.95 1.63
N LYS A 121 -9.99 12.38 0.57
CA LYS A 121 -11.11 13.33 0.68
C LYS A 121 -12.24 12.77 1.53
N LEU A 122 -12.48 11.45 1.46
CA LEU A 122 -13.51 10.79 2.26
C LEU A 122 -13.15 10.74 3.75
N CYS A 123 -11.92 10.33 4.10
CA CYS A 123 -11.45 10.25 5.48
C CYS A 123 -11.48 11.63 6.16
N THR A 124 -11.00 12.67 5.47
CA THR A 124 -11.05 14.05 5.96
C THR A 124 -12.47 14.51 6.26
N ARG A 125 -13.44 14.19 5.38
CA ARG A 125 -14.84 14.60 5.56
C ARG A 125 -15.56 13.85 6.68
N LEU A 126 -15.30 12.55 6.82
CA LEU A 126 -16.05 11.70 7.76
C LEU A 126 -15.44 11.72 9.16
N GLU A 127 -14.11 11.68 9.25
CA GLU A 127 -13.39 11.47 10.51
C GLU A 127 -12.65 12.74 10.99
N GLY A 128 -12.56 13.78 10.16
CA GLY A 128 -11.78 14.98 10.48
C GLY A 128 -10.27 14.72 10.53
N ILE A 129 -9.81 13.60 9.98
CA ILE A 129 -8.40 13.22 9.88
C ILE A 129 -7.94 13.46 8.45
N MET A 130 -6.85 14.21 8.27
CA MET A 130 -6.19 14.37 6.97
C MET A 130 -5.05 13.34 6.85
N PRO A 131 -5.28 12.16 6.24
CA PRO A 131 -4.23 11.17 6.04
C PRO A 131 -3.21 11.67 5.01
N ALA A 132 -1.96 11.22 5.07
CA ALA A 132 -1.08 11.43 3.91
C ALA A 132 -1.60 10.66 2.67
N LEU A 133 -1.17 11.05 1.48
CA LEU A 133 -1.56 10.33 0.25
C LEU A 133 -1.04 8.88 0.26
N GLU A 134 0.06 8.59 0.94
CA GLU A 134 0.60 7.22 1.11
C GLU A 134 -0.44 6.29 1.76
N PRO A 135 -0.87 6.48 3.04
CA PRO A 135 -1.87 5.63 3.68
C PRO A 135 -3.29 5.77 3.10
N SER A 136 -3.55 6.82 2.31
CA SER A 136 -4.82 6.93 1.57
C SER A 136 -5.01 5.81 0.55
N HIS A 137 -3.92 5.25 0.00
CA HIS A 137 -3.97 4.04 -0.81
C HIS A 137 -4.50 2.85 0.01
N ALA A 138 -3.96 2.65 1.22
CA ALA A 138 -4.42 1.60 2.12
C ALA A 138 -5.88 1.82 2.57
N LEU A 139 -6.28 3.05 2.85
CA LEU A 139 -7.66 3.40 3.21
C LEU A 139 -8.66 3.05 2.10
N HIS A 140 -8.32 3.33 0.84
CA HIS A 140 -9.18 2.96 -0.29
C HIS A 140 -9.45 1.45 -0.28
N HIS A 141 -8.38 0.65 -0.21
CA HIS A 141 -8.51 -0.79 -0.26
C HIS A 141 -9.17 -1.36 1.02
N ALA A 142 -8.97 -0.74 2.17
CA ALA A 142 -9.72 -1.07 3.39
C ALA A 142 -11.24 -0.94 3.18
N GLY A 143 -11.70 0.08 2.43
CA GLY A 143 -13.10 0.22 2.04
C GLY A 143 -13.60 -0.92 1.13
N VAL A 144 -12.74 -1.50 0.30
CA VAL A 144 -13.05 -2.70 -0.51
C VAL A 144 -13.24 -3.91 0.39
N LEU A 145 -12.29 -4.15 1.30
CA LEU A 145 -12.34 -5.26 2.26
C LEU A 145 -13.54 -5.15 3.21
N ALA A 146 -13.88 -3.95 3.66
CA ALA A 146 -15.02 -3.72 4.54
C ALA A 146 -16.35 -4.19 3.89
N ARG A 147 -16.49 -4.00 2.57
CA ARG A 147 -17.65 -4.51 1.82
C ARG A 147 -17.64 -6.04 1.70
N GLN A 148 -16.46 -6.66 1.65
CA GLN A 148 -16.31 -8.11 1.56
C GLN A 148 -16.58 -8.80 2.91
N PHE A 149 -16.03 -8.28 4.01
CA PHE A 149 -16.26 -8.84 5.35
C PHE A 149 -17.65 -8.52 5.89
N GLY A 150 -18.25 -7.41 5.47
CA GLY A 150 -19.57 -7.00 5.91
C GLY A 150 -19.61 -6.50 7.36
N PRO A 151 -20.81 -6.34 7.93
CA PRO A 151 -20.98 -5.82 9.28
C PRO A 151 -20.24 -6.64 10.34
N GLY A 152 -19.47 -5.98 11.20
CA GLY A 152 -18.69 -6.63 12.26
C GLY A 152 -17.28 -7.05 11.85
N GLY A 153 -16.92 -6.96 10.57
CA GLY A 153 -15.54 -7.14 10.09
C GLY A 153 -14.60 -6.08 10.66
N ARG A 154 -13.37 -6.48 10.97
CA ARG A 154 -12.37 -5.66 11.66
C ARG A 154 -11.10 -5.57 10.83
N ILE A 155 -10.81 -4.36 10.36
CA ILE A 155 -9.64 -4.06 9.54
C ILE A 155 -8.77 -3.07 10.31
N LEU A 156 -7.51 -3.42 10.52
CA LEU A 156 -6.50 -2.55 11.09
C LEU A 156 -5.71 -1.88 9.97
N VAL A 157 -5.79 -0.56 9.86
CA VAL A 157 -5.10 0.22 8.81
C VAL A 157 -3.91 0.97 9.40
N CYS A 158 -2.73 0.87 8.77
CA CYS A 158 -1.59 1.73 9.12
C CYS A 158 -1.80 3.14 8.54
N LEU A 159 -2.15 4.10 9.39
CA LEU A 159 -2.08 5.52 9.04
C LEU A 159 -0.64 6.03 9.21
N SER A 160 0.20 5.71 8.22
CA SER A 160 1.66 5.92 8.27
C SER A 160 2.11 7.38 8.31
N GLY A 161 1.22 8.34 8.05
CA GLY A 161 1.53 9.76 8.09
C GLY A 161 0.32 10.68 7.96
N ARG A 162 0.54 11.97 8.22
CA ARG A 162 -0.45 13.05 8.10
C ARG A 162 -0.32 13.80 6.77
N GLY A 163 -1.44 14.28 6.24
CA GLY A 163 -1.56 14.83 4.89
C GLY A 163 -1.33 16.32 4.72
N ASP A 164 -0.85 17.03 5.73
CA ASP A 164 -0.57 18.48 5.61
C ASP A 164 0.36 18.78 4.42
N LYS A 165 1.33 17.88 4.17
CA LYS A 165 2.30 17.99 3.06
C LYS A 165 1.69 17.79 1.67
N ASP A 166 0.49 17.21 1.60
CA ASP A 166 -0.12 16.74 0.35
C ASP A 166 -1.24 17.68 -0.14
N MET A 167 -1.52 18.76 0.58
CA MET A 167 -2.65 19.66 0.28
C MET A 167 -2.59 20.24 -1.13
N ASP A 168 -1.43 20.75 -1.56
CA ASP A 168 -1.25 21.30 -2.91
C ASP A 168 -1.47 20.23 -3.99
N SER A 169 -0.97 19.01 -3.75
CA SER A 169 -1.16 17.87 -4.66
C SER A 169 -2.64 17.49 -4.76
N VAL A 170 -3.37 17.44 -3.64
CA VAL A 170 -4.80 17.11 -3.62
C VAL A 170 -5.65 18.21 -4.24
N GLU A 171 -5.30 19.48 -4.04
CA GLU A 171 -6.00 20.63 -4.62
C GLU A 171 -5.81 20.68 -6.15
N SER A 172 -4.60 20.40 -6.64
CA SER A 172 -4.31 20.33 -8.08
C SER A 172 -4.94 19.11 -8.78
N TYR A 173 -5.40 18.12 -8.01
CA TYR A 173 -6.02 16.89 -8.50
C TYR A 173 -7.55 17.05 -8.52
N GLU A 174 -8.03 17.81 -9.53
CA GLU A 174 -9.45 17.91 -9.92
C GLU A 174 -9.79 17.04 -11.14
#